data_AF-X0K7N5-F1
#
_entry.id   AF-X0K7N5-F1
#
_cell.length_a   1.000
_cell.length_b   1.000
_cell.length_c   1.000
_cell.angle_alpha   90.00
_cell.angle_beta   90.00
_cell.angle_gamma   90.00
#
_symmetry.space_group_name_H-M   'P 1'
#
loop_
_entity.id
_entity.type
_entity.pdbx_description
1 polymer ?
#
loop_
_entity_poly.entity_id
_entity_poly.type
_entity_poly.pdbx_seq_one_letter_code
_entity_poly.pdbx_strand_id
1 'polypeptide(L)'
;MNGTEARLHVSWKDGDFIYTQKIKTFILQRPEEFLEFRRFVRNIIDWGRDERLECIKSGLDVLIEEREMALLQNKLSRPRSKSGGSAIRLQPY
;
A
#
# COMPACT_ATOMS: atom_id res chain seq x y z
N MET A 1 -16.63 -24.65 -10.84
CA MET A 1 -15.46 -24.22 -11.62
C MET A 1 -15.23 -25.24 -12.72
N ASN A 2 -15.31 -24.84 -13.97
CA ASN A 2 -15.15 -25.68 -15.18
C ASN A 2 -13.69 -25.94 -15.57
N GLY A 3 -12.72 -25.61 -14.70
CA GLY A 3 -11.29 -25.88 -14.92
C GLY A 3 -10.65 -25.11 -16.09
N THR A 4 -11.39 -24.25 -16.77
CA THR A 4 -10.94 -23.51 -17.96
C THR A 4 -10.29 -22.17 -17.63
N GLU A 5 -10.58 -21.60 -16.46
CA GLU A 5 -10.05 -20.31 -16.03
C GLU A 5 -9.57 -20.37 -14.57
N ALA A 6 -8.47 -19.68 -14.29
CA ALA A 6 -8.05 -19.33 -12.93
C ALA A 6 -8.14 -17.82 -12.71
N ARG A 7 -8.55 -17.38 -11.52
CA ARG A 7 -8.67 -15.96 -11.17
C ARG A 7 -7.87 -15.68 -9.92
N LEU A 8 -6.93 -14.75 -10.02
CA LEU A 8 -6.13 -14.29 -8.90
C LEU A 8 -6.78 -13.06 -8.28
N HIS A 9 -7.08 -13.17 -7.00
CA HIS A 9 -7.63 -12.09 -6.19
C HIS A 9 -6.69 -11.80 -5.02
N VAL A 10 -6.61 -10.54 -4.61
CA VAL A 10 -5.94 -10.11 -3.38
C VAL A 10 -6.99 -9.47 -2.50
N SER A 11 -7.04 -9.92 -1.25
CA SER A 11 -7.96 -9.40 -0.24
C SER A 11 -7.17 -8.88 0.94
N TRP A 12 -7.60 -7.76 1.48
CA TRP A 12 -7.01 -7.16 2.68
C TRP A 12 -8.11 -6.57 3.54
N LYS A 13 -7.82 -6.48 4.84
CA LYS A 13 -8.72 -5.92 5.84
C LYS A 13 -8.20 -4.55 6.25
N ASP A 14 -9.09 -3.58 6.37
CA ASP A 14 -8.80 -2.26 6.94
C ASP A 14 -9.97 -1.87 7.87
N GLY A 15 -9.69 -1.82 9.17
CA GLY A 15 -10.73 -1.76 10.21
C GLY A 15 -11.68 -2.95 10.12
N ASP A 16 -12.98 -2.69 10.04
CA ASP A 16 -14.02 -3.72 9.89
C ASP A 16 -14.33 -4.07 8.42
N PHE A 17 -13.67 -3.41 7.46
CA PHE A 17 -13.93 -3.61 6.04
C PHE A 17 -12.98 -4.65 5.45
N ILE A 18 -13.52 -5.52 4.60
CA ILE A 18 -12.75 -6.47 3.80
C ILE A 18 -12.83 -6.02 2.34
N TYR A 19 -11.68 -5.65 1.78
CA TYR A 19 -11.53 -5.31 0.38
C TYR A 19 -11.04 -6.53 -0.38
N THR A 20 -11.48 -6.68 -1.63
CA THR A 20 -11.00 -7.72 -2.54
C THR A 20 -10.85 -7.14 -3.93
N GLN A 21 -9.67 -7.28 -4.51
CA GLN A 21 -9.37 -6.85 -5.86
C GLN A 21 -9.01 -8.04 -6.73
N LYS A 22 -9.61 -8.09 -7.92
CA LYS A 22 -9.21 -9.02 -8.97
C LYS A 22 -7.94 -8.50 -9.64
N ILE A 23 -6.86 -9.27 -9.58
CA ILE A 23 -5.56 -8.90 -10.15
C ILE A 23 -5.42 -9.41 -11.58
N LYS A 24 -5.74 -10.69 -11.81
CA LYS A 24 -5.57 -11.33 -13.12
C LYS A 24 -6.52 -12.50 -13.32
N THR A 25 -6.82 -12.81 -14.58
CA THR A 25 -7.47 -14.06 -14.99
C THR A 25 -6.56 -14.76 -15.99
N PHE A 26 -6.44 -16.07 -15.84
CA PHE A 26 -5.67 -16.95 -16.70
C PHE A 26 -6.61 -17.90 -17.41
N ILE A 27 -6.44 -18.07 -18.71
CA ILE A 27 -7.16 -19.08 -19.50
C ILE A 27 -6.31 -20.35 -19.51
N LEU A 28 -6.68 -21.34 -18.70
CA LEU A 28 -5.84 -22.52 -18.44
C LEU A 28 -5.71 -23.47 -19.64
N GLN A 29 -6.57 -23.32 -20.64
CA GLN A 29 -6.48 -24.06 -21.91
C GLN A 29 -5.34 -23.55 -22.81
N ARG A 30 -4.84 -22.33 -22.58
CA ARG A 30 -3.70 -21.79 -23.33
C ARG A 30 -2.41 -22.14 -22.59
N PRO A 31 -1.46 -22.87 -23.21
CA PRO A 31 -0.23 -23.30 -22.55
C PRO A 31 0.57 -22.16 -21.91
N GLU A 32 0.62 -21.00 -22.54
CA GLU A 32 1.38 -19.83 -22.10
C GLU A 32 0.77 -19.24 -20.80
N GLU A 33 -0.54 -19.07 -20.78
CA GLU A 33 -1.31 -18.58 -19.63
C GLU A 33 -1.25 -19.58 -18.46
N PHE A 34 -1.26 -20.88 -18.75
CA PHE A 34 -1.11 -21.92 -17.74
C PHE A 34 0.28 -21.89 -17.09
N LEU A 35 1.34 -21.76 -17.88
CA LEU A 35 2.71 -21.62 -17.36
C LEU A 35 2.87 -20.34 -16.54
N GLU A 36 2.29 -19.24 -17.00
CA GLU A 36 2.30 -17.99 -16.26
C GLU A 36 1.56 -18.13 -14.92
N PHE A 37 0.37 -18.72 -14.92
CA PHE A 37 -0.38 -19.02 -13.70
C PHE A 37 0.46 -19.83 -12.70
N ARG A 38 1.10 -20.92 -13.17
CA ARG A 38 1.95 -21.75 -12.30
C ARG A 38 3.12 -20.98 -11.72
N ARG A 39 3.75 -20.09 -12.50
CA ARG A 39 4.82 -19.22 -12.02
C ARG A 39 4.33 -18.28 -10.93
N PHE A 40 3.17 -17.65 -11.11
CA PHE A 40 2.57 -16.77 -10.09
C PHE A 40 2.28 -17.54 -8.81
N VAL A 41 1.64 -18.71 -8.90
CA VAL A 41 1.31 -19.54 -7.72
C VAL A 41 2.58 -19.96 -6.99
N ARG A 42 3.61 -20.42 -7.70
CA ARG A 42 4.88 -20.79 -7.09
C ARG A 42 5.52 -19.60 -6.38
N ASN A 43 5.61 -18.44 -7.04
CA ASN A 43 6.17 -17.24 -6.44
C ASN A 43 5.40 -16.80 -5.19
N ILE A 44 4.06 -16.83 -5.22
CA ILE A 44 3.24 -16.47 -4.05
C ILE A 44 3.50 -17.42 -2.88
N ILE A 45 3.57 -18.73 -3.13
CA ILE A 45 3.84 -19.72 -2.09
C ILE A 45 5.26 -19.54 -1.55
N ASP A 46 6.25 -19.43 -2.43
CA ASP A 46 7.66 -19.31 -2.05
C ASP A 46 7.92 -17.98 -1.31
N TRP A 47 7.27 -16.88 -1.71
CA TRP A 47 7.40 -15.58 -1.04
C TRP A 47 6.59 -15.50 0.24
N GLY A 48 5.53 -16.31 0.38
CA GLY A 48 4.61 -16.26 1.52
C GLY A 48 4.93 -17.25 2.64
N ARG A 49 5.84 -18.21 2.43
CA ARG A 49 6.07 -19.32 3.36
C ARG A 49 7.32 -19.20 4.23
N ASP A 50 8.34 -18.49 3.74
CA ASP A 50 9.69 -18.57 4.31
C ASP A 50 10.25 -17.19 4.71
N GLU A 51 11.54 -17.14 5.08
CA GLU A 51 12.28 -15.94 5.51
C GLU A 51 12.12 -14.75 4.56
N ARG A 52 11.89 -15.02 3.27
CA ARG A 52 11.66 -13.99 2.26
C ARG A 52 10.46 -13.10 2.56
N LEU A 53 9.40 -13.63 3.16
CA LEU A 53 8.23 -12.82 3.56
C LEU A 53 8.64 -11.79 4.61
N GLU A 54 9.43 -12.19 5.61
CA GLU A 54 9.91 -11.31 6.66
C GLU A 54 10.90 -10.27 6.13
N CYS A 55 11.75 -10.63 5.18
CA CYS A 55 12.61 -9.65 4.49
C CYS A 55 11.77 -8.62 3.72
N ILE A 56 10.69 -9.03 3.06
CA ILE A 56 9.79 -8.11 2.36
C ILE A 56 9.08 -7.18 3.35
N LYS A 57 8.54 -7.73 4.45
CA LYS A 57 7.87 -6.93 5.50
C LYS A 57 8.83 -5.90 6.11
N SER A 58 9.99 -6.34 6.57
CA SER A 58 10.99 -5.44 7.17
C SER A 58 11.46 -4.35 6.19
N GLY A 59 11.63 -4.67 4.91
CA GLY A 59 11.93 -3.66 3.89
C GLY A 59 10.80 -2.64 3.72
N LEU A 60 9.54 -3.06 3.78
CA LEU A 60 8.38 -2.16 3.72
C LEU A 60 8.28 -1.28 4.97
N ASP A 61 8.56 -1.84 6.16
CA ASP A 61 8.54 -1.10 7.42
C ASP A 61 9.55 0.06 7.39
N VAL A 62 10.76 -0.17 6.88
CA VAL A 62 11.78 0.89 6.69
C VAL A 62 11.25 2.03 5.81
N LEU A 63 10.57 1.71 4.69
CA LEU A 63 10.01 2.73 3.79
C LEU A 63 8.88 3.54 4.47
N ILE A 64 8.10 2.91 5.34
CA ILE A 64 7.05 3.59 6.12
C ILE A 64 7.70 4.52 7.15
N GLU A 65 8.69 4.05 7.90
CA GLU A 65 9.41 4.83 8.90
C GLU A 65 10.09 6.06 8.27
N GLU A 66 10.79 5.89 7.14
CA GLU A 66 11.41 7.01 6.42
C GLU A 66 10.38 8.07 6.00
N ARG A 67 9.21 7.62 5.51
CA ARG A 67 8.12 8.53 5.14
C ARG A 67 7.58 9.29 6.36
N GLU A 68 7.41 8.63 7.50
CA GLU A 68 6.96 9.27 8.74
C GLU A 68 7.97 10.30 9.26
N MET A 69 9.25 9.95 9.24
CA MET A 69 10.34 10.86 9.63
C MET A 69 10.41 12.10 8.73
N ALA A 70 10.28 11.93 7.41
CA ALA A 70 10.23 13.05 6.48
C ALA A 70 9.02 13.98 6.75
N LEU A 71 7.85 13.41 7.08
CA LEU A 71 6.66 14.18 7.45
C LEU A 71 6.85 14.94 8.76
N LEU A 72 7.48 14.33 9.77
CA LEU A 72 7.81 14.99 11.04
C LEU A 72 8.77 16.15 10.83
N GLN A 73 9.85 15.94 10.08
CA GLN A 73 10.83 16.98 9.79
C GLN A 73 10.17 18.19 9.08
N ASN A 74 9.32 17.93 8.09
CA ASN A 74 8.57 18.98 7.39
C ASN A 74 7.63 19.78 8.32
N LYS A 75 6.98 19.10 9.29
CA LYS A 75 6.16 19.78 10.32
C LYS A 75 7.00 20.66 11.24
N LEU A 76 8.20 20.20 11.65
CA LEU A 76 9.12 20.98 12.47
C LEU A 76 9.74 22.17 11.71
N SER A 77 9.94 22.05 10.40
CA SER A 77 10.52 23.12 9.57
C SER A 77 9.55 24.24 9.19
N ARG A 78 8.23 24.08 9.42
CA ARG A 78 7.27 25.16 9.15
C ARG A 78 7.43 26.29 10.17
N PRO A 79 7.71 27.54 9.76
CA PRO A 79 7.77 28.65 10.70
C PRO A 79 6.39 28.87 11.33
N ARG A 80 6.37 29.05 12.65
CA ARG A 80 5.18 29.44 13.42
C ARG A 80 4.63 30.72 12.78
N SER A 81 3.53 30.62 12.04
CA SER A 81 2.86 31.80 11.47
C SER A 81 2.55 32.72 12.64
N LYS A 82 3.17 33.91 12.67
CA LYS A 82 2.83 34.94 13.65
C LYS A 82 1.34 35.18 13.52
N SER A 83 0.58 34.79 14.54
CA SER A 83 -0.80 35.22 14.74
C SER A 83 -0.77 36.75 14.74
N GLY A 84 -1.16 37.35 13.62
CA GLY A 84 -1.27 38.78 13.47
C GLY A 84 -2.29 39.30 14.47
N GLY A 85 -1.81 39.87 15.57
CA GLY A 85 -2.63 40.67 16.45
C GLY A 85 -3.20 41.81 15.61
N SER A 86 -4.51 41.74 15.33
CA SER A 86 -5.22 42.85 14.71
C SER A 86 -5.26 43.99 15.73
N ALA A 87 -4.40 44.98 15.53
CA ALA A 87 -4.47 46.25 16.23
C ALA A 87 -5.79 46.93 15.86
N ILE A 88 -6.73 46.96 16.81
CA ILE A 88 -7.98 47.71 16.70
C ILE A 88 -7.60 49.20 16.61
N ARG A 89 -7.75 49.79 15.44
CA ARG A 89 -7.58 51.24 15.23
C ARG A 89 -8.89 51.93 15.57
N LEU A 90 -8.98 52.51 16.76
CA LEU A 90 -10.06 53.43 17.12
C LEU A 90 -9.90 54.73 16.31
N GLN A 91 -10.95 55.14 15.60
CA GLN A 91 -11.08 56.45 14.96
C GLN A 91 -11.86 57.37 15.92
N PRO A 92 -11.42 58.61 16.18
CA PRO A 92 -12.24 59.58 16.89
C PRO A 92 -13.26 60.23 15.94
N TYR A 93 -14.39 60.63 16.53
CA TYR A 93 -15.56 61.25 15.90
C TYR A 93 -15.28 62.58 15.20
#